data_AF-A0AAE1N3U6-F1
#
_entry.id   AF-A0AAE1N3U6-F1
#
_cell.length_a   1.000
_cell.length_b   1.000
_cell.length_c   1.000
_cell.angle_alpha   90.00
_cell.angle_beta   90.00
_cell.angle_gamma   90.00
#
_symmetry.space_group_name_H-M   'P 1'
#
loop_
_entity.id
_entity.type
_entity.pdbx_description
1 polymer ?
#
loop_
_entity_poly.entity_id
_entity_poly.type
_entity_poly.pdbx_seq_one_letter_code
_entity_poly.pdbx_strand_id
1 'polypeptide(L)'
;MAKTPFHDPDITRPQDAYRILVDNSNQPFEHVWMENRDDGQKVHPLIKRKLSALDFFHKDCWDVEPIKPPSIDCTPFKIVEDLKDLKELAYKLKAVQEFAVDLEHNSYRSFQGLTCLMQISTRTEDFVIDTLKLRIYVGPFLRELFKDPTKSKVMHGADGDVRWLQRDFGIYICNLFDTGQASRVLKLERNSLGYLLHHYCGVIADKQYQIADWRLRPLPDEMLRYAREDTHYLLYIYDLMKKELFGLSKDCQNYDNPLLKVYELSYGVCLQLYEKELWTENSFLNIHGLKRAGFNALQLAVASGLHGWRDVVARTEDESTGYVMPNKTLLEIAKHLPITISGLKSLIKSEQPYVEWNYVNIVNIILNSGQNAYAFEALAQELERRRLTAGNEEIKLEQTETHMAQKHANDPGSTRTRCNDQENTNQVRENSLVSYTSVEAEDVSELSSNFERCFQPNNQNKIRTILENSGTQWLVATEATFDFEQVKFEDDAERMRPPHQCD
;
A
#
# COMPACT_ATOMS: atom_id res chain seq x y z
N MET A 1 -17.04 -22.51 9.28
CA MET A 1 -15.62 -22.13 9.41
C MET A 1 -15.58 -20.78 10.11
N ALA A 2 -14.75 -20.63 11.14
CA ALA A 2 -14.58 -19.34 11.81
C ALA A 2 -13.97 -18.35 10.81
N LYS A 3 -14.49 -17.13 10.73
CA LYS A 3 -13.89 -16.10 9.86
C LYS A 3 -12.48 -15.82 10.36
N THR A 4 -11.51 -15.85 9.45
CA THR A 4 -10.14 -15.43 9.74
C THR A 4 -10.18 -13.99 10.28
N PRO A 5 -9.68 -13.73 11.49
CA PRO A 5 -9.79 -12.42 12.09
C PRO A 5 -8.95 -11.40 11.30
N PHE A 6 -9.49 -10.19 11.19
CA PHE A 6 -8.77 -9.02 10.63
C PHE A 6 -7.58 -8.61 11.51
N HIS A 7 -7.72 -8.80 12.82
CA HIS A 7 -6.68 -8.51 13.81
C HIS A 7 -6.79 -9.52 14.94
N ASP A 8 -5.65 -10.13 15.29
CA ASP A 8 -5.50 -10.96 16.47
C ASP A 8 -4.59 -10.24 17.49
N PRO A 9 -5.10 -9.90 18.70
CA PRO A 9 -4.32 -9.24 19.74
C PRO A 9 -3.27 -10.15 20.38
N ASP A 10 -3.41 -11.47 20.29
CA ASP A 10 -2.51 -12.44 20.92
C ASP A 10 -1.26 -12.71 20.07
N ILE A 11 -1.26 -12.28 18.80
CA ILE A 11 -0.07 -12.33 17.94
C ILE A 11 0.99 -11.37 18.49
N THR A 12 2.15 -11.94 18.87
CA THR A 12 3.34 -11.18 19.23
C THR A 12 3.75 -10.30 18.06
N ARG A 13 4.07 -9.03 18.33
CA ARG A 13 4.48 -8.07 17.30
C ARG A 13 5.74 -8.55 16.59
N PRO A 14 5.71 -8.74 15.25
CA PRO A 14 6.88 -9.13 14.49
C PRO A 14 8.05 -8.14 14.62
N GLN A 15 7.74 -6.85 14.83
CA GLN A 15 8.75 -5.82 15.05
C GLN A 15 9.60 -6.11 16.28
N ASP A 16 8.98 -6.58 17.37
CA ASP A 16 9.68 -6.94 18.60
C ASP A 16 10.39 -8.30 18.46
N ALA A 17 9.68 -9.30 17.93
CA ALA A 17 10.18 -10.66 17.78
C ALA A 17 11.41 -10.76 16.86
N TYR A 18 11.41 -10.02 15.76
CA TYR A 18 12.49 -10.01 14.77
C TYR A 18 13.37 -8.75 14.83
N ARG A 19 13.16 -7.89 15.83
CA ARG A 19 13.88 -6.61 16.00
C ARG A 19 13.88 -5.76 14.73
N ILE A 20 12.71 -5.65 14.10
CA ILE A 20 12.53 -4.83 12.90
C ILE A 20 12.52 -3.37 13.34
N LEU A 21 13.61 -2.67 13.04
CA LEU A 21 13.73 -1.24 13.33
C LEU A 21 13.18 -0.43 12.15
N VAL A 22 12.27 0.49 12.45
CA VAL A 22 11.64 1.36 11.45
C VAL A 22 11.80 2.81 11.89
N ASP A 23 12.30 3.67 11.00
CA ASP A 23 12.34 5.10 11.24
C ASP A 23 10.95 5.71 10.98
N ASN A 24 10.16 5.86 12.05
CA ASN A 24 8.87 6.53 12.01
C ASN A 24 8.95 8.05 12.24
N SER A 25 10.15 8.64 12.24
CA SER A 25 10.29 10.09 12.41
C SER A 25 9.51 10.87 11.35
N ASN A 26 9.09 12.08 11.70
CA ASN A 26 8.38 12.98 10.79
C ASN A 26 9.36 13.69 9.84
N GLN A 27 10.16 12.90 9.13
CA GLN A 27 11.13 13.35 8.12
C GLN A 27 10.86 12.58 6.82
N PRO A 28 11.13 13.17 5.64
CA PRO A 28 10.97 12.48 4.36
C PRO A 28 11.69 11.12 4.33
N PHE A 29 11.14 10.16 3.58
CA PHE A 29 11.76 8.85 3.46
C PHE A 29 13.12 8.96 2.77
N GLU A 30 14.15 8.38 3.40
CA GLU A 30 15.46 8.30 2.79
C GLU A 30 15.61 7.03 1.96
N HIS A 31 15.57 7.19 0.64
CA HIS A 31 15.95 6.11 -0.26
C HIS A 31 17.47 5.91 -0.24
N VAL A 32 17.93 4.92 0.54
CA VAL A 32 19.36 4.61 0.77
C VAL A 32 20.09 4.15 -0.50
N TRP A 33 19.35 3.58 -1.46
CA TRP A 33 19.91 2.98 -2.68
C TRP A 33 19.56 3.75 -3.96
N MET A 34 19.02 4.97 -3.80
CA MET A 34 18.94 5.91 -4.90
C MET A 34 20.31 6.56 -5.09
N GLU A 35 20.78 6.55 -6.33
CA GLU A 35 22.05 7.15 -6.68
C GLU A 35 21.86 8.65 -6.90
N ASN A 36 22.84 9.46 -6.46
CA ASN A 36 22.84 10.89 -6.70
C ASN A 36 23.07 11.17 -8.19
N ARG A 37 22.36 12.15 -8.75
CA ARG A 37 22.80 12.87 -9.96
C ARG A 37 24.02 13.72 -9.65
N ASP A 38 24.67 14.19 -10.71
CA ASP A 38 25.77 15.16 -10.65
C ASP A 38 25.35 16.49 -9.98
N ASP A 39 24.04 16.77 -9.90
CA ASP A 39 23.43 17.94 -9.24
C ASP A 39 23.03 17.70 -7.76
N GLY A 40 23.25 16.49 -7.23
CA GLY A 40 22.88 16.11 -5.87
C GLY A 40 21.42 15.70 -5.68
N GLN A 41 20.58 15.73 -6.72
CA GLN A 41 19.21 15.25 -6.66
C GLN A 41 19.18 13.71 -6.72
N LYS A 42 18.43 13.06 -5.83
CA LYS A 42 18.25 11.60 -5.86
C LYS A 42 17.38 11.22 -7.06
N VAL A 43 17.82 10.22 -7.83
CA VAL A 43 17.14 9.77 -9.04
C VAL A 43 16.69 8.33 -8.91
N HIS A 44 15.48 8.07 -9.40
CA HIS A 44 15.00 6.70 -9.54
C HIS A 44 16.01 5.84 -10.33
N PRO A 45 16.39 4.63 -9.85
CA PRO A 45 17.44 3.82 -10.48
C PRO A 45 17.21 3.54 -11.97
N LEU A 46 15.94 3.41 -12.40
CA LEU A 46 15.57 3.22 -13.81
C LEU A 46 15.89 4.43 -14.70
N ILE A 47 15.61 5.64 -14.21
CA ILE A 47 15.82 6.87 -14.99
C ILE A 47 17.32 7.08 -15.22
N LYS A 48 18.16 6.78 -14.23
CA LYS A 48 19.62 6.89 -14.37
C LYS A 48 20.17 5.93 -15.42
N ARG A 49 19.63 4.71 -15.50
CA ARG A 49 20.01 3.73 -16.53
C ARG A 49 19.50 4.07 -17.93
N LYS A 50 18.75 5.19 -18.09
CA LYS A 50 18.15 5.65 -19.35
C LYS A 50 17.28 4.58 -20.02
N LEU A 51 16.71 3.68 -19.22
CA LEU A 51 15.78 2.67 -19.70
C LEU A 51 14.39 3.28 -19.88
N SER A 52 13.67 2.77 -20.86
CA SER A 52 12.33 3.17 -21.26
C SER A 52 11.47 1.92 -21.47
N ALA A 53 10.15 2.10 -21.59
CA ALA A 53 9.25 0.99 -21.90
C ALA A 53 9.62 0.26 -23.22
N LEU A 54 10.24 0.97 -24.17
CA LEU A 54 10.69 0.40 -25.44
C LEU A 54 11.81 -0.63 -25.27
N ASP A 55 12.65 -0.49 -24.24
CA ASP A 55 13.77 -1.40 -23.99
C ASP A 55 13.30 -2.79 -23.51
N PHE A 56 12.07 -2.86 -22.99
CA PHE A 56 11.44 -4.12 -22.54
C PHE A 56 10.48 -4.70 -23.59
N PHE A 57 10.23 -3.96 -24.66
CA PHE A 57 9.34 -4.35 -25.74
C PHE A 57 10.10 -5.08 -26.85
N HIS A 58 10.05 -6.42 -26.85
CA HIS A 58 10.80 -7.26 -27.79
C HIS A 58 9.95 -7.72 -28.99
N LYS A 59 9.98 -6.96 -30.09
CA LYS A 59 9.16 -7.16 -31.31
C LYS A 59 9.15 -8.58 -31.92
N ASP A 60 10.06 -9.47 -31.54
CA ASP A 60 10.24 -10.80 -32.13
C ASP A 60 9.87 -11.95 -31.18
N CYS A 61 9.48 -11.69 -29.92
CA CYS A 61 9.26 -12.75 -28.90
C CYS A 61 7.79 -13.15 -28.69
N TRP A 62 6.92 -12.94 -29.69
CA TRP A 62 5.46 -13.03 -29.50
C TRP A 62 4.81 -14.32 -29.97
N ASP A 63 5.57 -15.22 -30.61
CA ASP A 63 5.10 -16.54 -31.04
C ASP A 63 5.31 -17.60 -29.96
N VAL A 64 5.30 -17.18 -28.68
CA VAL A 64 5.43 -18.08 -27.54
C VAL A 64 4.06 -18.65 -27.21
N GLU A 65 3.95 -19.97 -27.29
CA GLU A 65 2.74 -20.69 -26.91
C GLU A 65 2.48 -20.53 -25.40
N PRO A 66 1.27 -20.09 -24.97
CA PRO A 66 0.97 -19.92 -23.56
C PRO A 66 1.18 -21.20 -22.75
N ILE A 67 2.01 -21.12 -21.70
CA ILE A 67 2.36 -22.29 -20.89
C ILE A 67 1.46 -22.33 -19.67
N LYS A 68 0.47 -23.24 -19.69
CA LYS A 68 -0.41 -23.46 -18.54
C LYS A 68 0.36 -24.17 -17.42
N PRO A 69 0.36 -23.68 -16.17
CA PRO A 69 0.99 -24.38 -15.06
C PRO A 69 0.28 -25.69 -14.75
N PRO A 70 0.97 -26.67 -14.12
CA PRO A 70 0.31 -27.81 -13.48
C PRO A 70 -0.71 -27.34 -12.43
N SER A 71 -1.55 -28.25 -11.92
CA SER A 71 -2.39 -27.92 -10.77
C SER A 71 -1.53 -27.55 -9.56
N ILE A 72 -2.02 -26.64 -8.71
CA ILE A 72 -1.32 -26.20 -7.50
C ILE A 72 -0.85 -27.34 -6.59
N ASP A 73 -1.63 -28.43 -6.52
CA ASP A 73 -1.32 -29.62 -5.71
C ASP A 73 -0.16 -30.47 -6.30
N CYS A 74 0.15 -30.28 -7.59
CA CYS A 74 1.21 -30.99 -8.32
C CYS A 74 2.45 -30.13 -8.57
N THR A 75 2.35 -28.81 -8.37
CA THR A 75 3.47 -27.88 -8.56
C THR A 75 4.37 -27.89 -7.31
N PRO A 76 5.69 -28.11 -7.47
CA PRO A 76 6.63 -27.99 -6.37
C PRO A 76 6.47 -26.68 -5.61
N PHE A 77 6.43 -26.78 -4.29
CA PHE A 77 6.18 -25.65 -3.40
C PHE A 77 7.21 -25.62 -2.28
N LYS A 78 7.70 -24.42 -1.97
CA LYS A 78 8.65 -24.20 -0.88
C LYS A 78 8.29 -22.94 -0.09
N ILE A 79 8.18 -23.10 1.23
CA ILE A 79 8.19 -21.97 2.16
C ILE A 79 9.66 -21.61 2.42
N VAL A 80 10.00 -20.33 2.24
CA VAL A 80 11.35 -19.80 2.40
C VAL A 80 11.41 -19.03 3.71
N GLU A 81 11.91 -19.68 4.76
CA GLU A 81 11.96 -19.14 6.13
C GLU A 81 13.39 -18.99 6.68
N ASP A 82 14.41 -19.36 5.90
CA ASP A 82 15.81 -19.24 6.29
C ASP A 82 16.70 -18.76 5.13
N LEU A 83 17.94 -18.42 5.49
CA LEU A 83 18.90 -17.84 4.56
C LEU A 83 19.36 -18.83 3.48
N LYS A 84 19.37 -20.13 3.77
CA LYS A 84 19.78 -21.16 2.81
C LYS A 84 18.73 -21.24 1.71
N ASP A 85 17.46 -21.33 2.09
CA ASP A 85 16.35 -21.40 1.15
C ASP A 85 16.23 -20.11 0.34
N LEU A 86 16.49 -18.94 0.94
CA LEU A 86 16.49 -17.65 0.22
C LEU A 86 17.61 -17.57 -0.83
N LYS A 87 18.79 -18.10 -0.52
CA LYS A 87 19.90 -18.20 -1.48
C LYS A 87 19.58 -19.13 -2.64
N GLU A 88 18.97 -20.27 -2.35
CA GLU A 88 18.53 -21.23 -3.38
C GLU A 88 17.48 -20.60 -4.30
N LEU A 89 16.49 -19.90 -3.72
CA LEU A 89 15.51 -19.13 -4.48
C LEU A 89 16.20 -18.11 -5.39
N ALA A 90 17.11 -17.29 -4.87
CA ALA A 90 17.82 -16.29 -5.68
C ALA A 90 18.61 -16.94 -6.83
N TYR A 91 19.21 -18.10 -6.61
CA TYR A 91 19.90 -18.87 -7.66
C TYR A 91 18.92 -19.34 -8.75
N LYS A 92 17.76 -19.90 -8.37
CA LYS A 92 16.73 -20.32 -9.32
C LYS A 92 16.20 -19.12 -10.14
N LEU A 93 15.94 -17.99 -9.50
CA LEU A 93 15.48 -16.77 -10.16
C LEU A 93 16.53 -16.18 -11.11
N LYS A 94 17.83 -16.40 -10.85
CA LYS A 94 18.89 -16.03 -11.78
C LYS A 94 18.80 -16.79 -13.12
N ALA A 95 18.31 -18.03 -13.11
CA ALA A 95 18.23 -18.88 -14.29
C ALA A 95 16.98 -18.64 -15.17
N VAL A 96 15.94 -17.99 -14.65
CA VAL A 96 14.69 -17.74 -15.40
C VAL A 96 14.65 -16.36 -16.05
N GLN A 97 13.89 -16.21 -17.14
CA GLN A 97 13.68 -14.93 -17.83
C GLN A 97 12.48 -14.15 -17.28
N GLU A 98 11.53 -14.83 -16.63
CA GLU A 98 10.37 -14.20 -16.02
C GLU A 98 9.94 -14.92 -14.75
N PHE A 99 9.36 -14.17 -13.82
CA PHE A 99 8.74 -14.71 -12.62
C PHE A 99 7.60 -13.80 -12.16
N ALA A 100 6.56 -14.42 -11.59
CA ALA A 100 5.43 -13.72 -11.00
C ALA A 100 5.75 -13.33 -9.55
N VAL A 101 5.22 -12.19 -9.11
CA VAL A 101 5.41 -11.68 -7.74
C VAL A 101 4.11 -11.11 -7.20
N ASP A 102 3.84 -11.36 -5.92
CA ASP A 102 2.80 -10.70 -5.13
C ASP A 102 3.29 -10.49 -3.69
N LEU A 103 2.60 -9.66 -2.90
CA LEU A 103 2.94 -9.39 -1.50
C LEU A 103 1.72 -9.35 -0.59
N GLU A 104 1.91 -9.76 0.66
CA GLU A 104 0.92 -9.54 1.71
C GLU A 104 1.36 -8.46 2.69
N HIS A 105 0.44 -7.58 3.06
CA HIS A 105 0.71 -6.39 3.86
C HIS A 105 -0.17 -6.32 5.11
N ASN A 106 0.40 -5.81 6.21
CA ASN A 106 -0.35 -5.43 7.41
C ASN A 106 -0.05 -3.98 7.78
N SER A 107 -1.10 -3.18 7.94
CA SER A 107 -1.01 -1.78 8.36
C SER A 107 -1.65 -1.50 9.72
N TYR A 108 -2.38 -2.45 10.31
CA TYR A 108 -3.14 -2.16 11.53
C TYR A 108 -2.24 -2.03 12.77
N ARG A 109 -1.21 -2.87 12.86
CA ARG A 109 -0.26 -2.93 13.98
C ARG A 109 1.16 -2.47 13.62
N SER A 110 1.24 -1.48 12.74
CA SER A 110 2.47 -0.80 12.30
C SER A 110 2.12 0.60 11.80
N PHE A 111 2.97 1.59 12.04
CA PHE A 111 2.68 2.97 11.63
C PHE A 111 2.78 3.15 10.11
N GLN A 112 3.92 2.79 9.52
CA GLN A 112 4.13 2.84 8.08
C GLN A 112 3.57 1.59 7.36
N GLY A 113 3.21 0.56 8.12
CA GLY A 113 2.82 -0.76 7.61
C GLY A 113 4.02 -1.70 7.39
N LEU A 114 3.72 -2.98 7.19
CA LEU A 114 4.70 -4.05 7.15
C LEU A 114 4.37 -5.09 6.07
N THR A 115 5.29 -5.37 5.15
CA THR A 115 5.17 -6.53 4.25
C THR A 115 5.46 -7.81 5.02
N CYS A 116 4.44 -8.65 5.11
CA CYS A 116 4.42 -9.86 5.93
C CYS A 116 4.76 -11.13 5.15
N LEU A 117 4.54 -11.12 3.84
CA LEU A 117 4.80 -12.23 2.95
C LEU A 117 5.18 -11.71 1.55
N MET A 118 5.95 -12.52 0.82
CA MET A 118 6.19 -12.32 -0.61
C MET A 118 6.03 -13.66 -1.32
N GLN A 119 5.24 -13.66 -2.38
CA GLN A 119 4.98 -14.83 -3.20
C GLN A 119 5.73 -14.69 -4.51
N ILE A 120 6.36 -15.78 -4.95
CA ILE A 120 7.04 -15.83 -6.22
C ILE A 120 6.71 -17.14 -6.92
N SER A 121 6.27 -17.07 -8.17
CA SER A 121 6.12 -18.26 -9.01
C SER A 121 7.02 -18.17 -10.23
N THR A 122 7.74 -19.24 -10.50
CA THR A 122 8.38 -19.47 -11.81
C THR A 122 7.43 -20.27 -12.69
N ARG A 123 7.87 -20.65 -13.89
CA ARG A 123 7.10 -21.57 -14.75
C ARG A 123 6.91 -22.96 -14.14
N THR A 124 7.71 -23.33 -13.15
CA THR A 124 7.81 -24.71 -12.65
C THR A 124 7.63 -24.87 -11.15
N GLU A 125 7.75 -23.81 -10.35
CA GLU A 125 7.75 -23.88 -8.89
C GLU A 125 7.12 -22.63 -8.24
N ASP A 126 6.50 -22.81 -7.07
CA ASP A 126 5.96 -21.74 -6.25
C ASP A 126 6.78 -21.56 -4.96
N PHE A 127 6.93 -20.31 -4.54
CA PHE A 127 7.65 -19.92 -3.33
C PHE A 127 6.82 -18.95 -2.50
N VAL A 128 6.80 -19.17 -1.20
CA VAL A 128 6.22 -18.24 -0.22
C VAL A 128 7.32 -17.86 0.77
N ILE A 129 7.68 -16.59 0.80
CA ILE A 129 8.83 -16.08 1.54
C ILE A 129 8.34 -15.37 2.80
N ASP A 130 8.83 -15.80 3.96
CA ASP A 130 8.58 -15.10 5.23
C ASP A 130 9.44 -13.83 5.31
N THR A 131 8.87 -12.71 4.88
CA THR A 131 9.56 -11.43 4.86
C THR A 131 9.69 -10.78 6.25
N LEU A 132 8.97 -11.29 7.26
CA LEU A 132 9.14 -10.84 8.66
C LEU A 132 10.43 -11.42 9.23
N LYS A 133 10.61 -12.74 9.07
CA LYS A 133 11.79 -13.45 9.56
C LYS A 133 13.04 -13.14 8.74
N LEU A 134 12.90 -12.96 7.43
CA LEU A 134 14.00 -12.69 6.50
C LEU A 134 14.19 -11.21 6.18
N ARG A 135 13.58 -10.30 6.97
CA ARG A 135 13.45 -8.87 6.69
C ARG A 135 14.72 -8.21 6.15
N ILE A 136 15.85 -8.41 6.83
CA ILE A 136 17.14 -7.77 6.48
C ILE A 136 17.87 -8.48 5.32
N TYR A 137 17.45 -9.68 4.95
CA TYR A 137 18.09 -10.50 3.93
C TYR A 137 17.38 -10.41 2.57
N VAL A 138 16.06 -10.23 2.54
CA VAL A 138 15.27 -10.14 1.29
C VAL A 138 15.86 -9.12 0.31
N GLY A 139 16.14 -7.90 0.78
CA GLY A 139 16.74 -6.84 -0.03
C GLY A 139 18.09 -7.24 -0.65
N PRO A 140 19.11 -7.57 0.15
CA PRO A 140 20.43 -8.00 -0.35
C PRO A 140 20.40 -9.13 -1.37
N PHE A 141 19.51 -10.12 -1.23
CA PHE A 141 19.49 -11.29 -2.12
C PHE A 141 18.63 -11.11 -3.37
N LEU A 142 17.54 -10.34 -3.32
CA LEU A 142 16.59 -10.25 -4.43
C LEU A 142 16.71 -8.97 -5.25
N ARG A 143 17.26 -7.88 -4.69
CA ARG A 143 17.29 -6.56 -5.34
C ARG A 143 17.84 -6.58 -6.76
N GLU A 144 18.96 -7.24 -7.00
CA GLU A 144 19.59 -7.22 -8.34
C GLU A 144 18.76 -7.97 -9.38
N LEU A 145 18.03 -9.01 -8.98
CA LEU A 145 17.12 -9.75 -9.85
C LEU A 145 15.89 -8.89 -10.25
N PHE A 146 15.37 -8.12 -9.30
CA PHE A 146 14.26 -7.19 -9.56
C PHE A 146 14.70 -5.99 -10.41
N LYS A 147 15.96 -5.54 -10.27
CA LYS A 147 16.55 -4.47 -11.09
C LYS A 147 17.04 -4.92 -12.47
N ASP A 148 17.13 -6.22 -12.72
CA ASP A 148 17.63 -6.78 -13.98
C ASP A 148 16.63 -6.49 -15.12
N PRO A 149 16.99 -5.73 -16.17
CA PRO A 149 16.12 -5.44 -17.30
C PRO A 149 15.84 -6.67 -18.16
N THR A 150 16.69 -7.70 -18.11
CA THR A 150 16.53 -8.93 -18.90
C THR A 150 15.49 -9.89 -18.29
N LYS A 151 15.03 -9.59 -17.07
CA LYS A 151 14.06 -10.40 -16.34
C LYS A 151 12.71 -9.69 -16.30
N SER A 152 11.64 -10.31 -16.76
CA SER A 152 10.29 -9.75 -16.60
C SER A 152 9.74 -10.11 -15.22
N LYS A 153 9.30 -9.11 -14.46
CA LYS A 153 8.53 -9.31 -13.23
C LYS A 153 7.06 -9.15 -13.60
N VAL A 154 6.27 -10.19 -13.41
CA VAL A 154 4.83 -10.16 -13.67
C VAL A 154 4.10 -9.96 -12.36
N MET A 155 3.27 -8.93 -12.26
CA MET A 155 2.48 -8.62 -11.05
C MET A 155 1.05 -8.23 -11.45
N HIS A 156 0.18 -8.06 -10.46
CA HIS A 156 -1.19 -7.62 -10.69
C HIS A 156 -1.55 -6.40 -9.83
N GLY A 157 -1.69 -5.22 -10.44
CA GLY A 157 -2.05 -4.01 -9.70
C GLY A 157 -0.94 -3.57 -8.73
N ALA A 158 0.29 -3.49 -9.23
CA ALA A 158 1.51 -3.42 -8.42
C ALA A 158 1.81 -2.06 -7.76
N ASP A 159 0.87 -1.10 -7.80
CA ASP A 159 1.05 0.25 -7.25
C ASP A 159 1.44 0.21 -5.75
N GLY A 160 0.77 -0.62 -4.97
CA GLY A 160 1.08 -0.82 -3.55
C GLY A 160 2.44 -1.51 -3.36
N ASP A 161 2.65 -2.59 -4.11
CA ASP A 161 3.81 -3.47 -3.96
C ASP A 161 5.12 -2.78 -4.27
N VAL A 162 5.16 -1.96 -5.32
CA VAL A 162 6.36 -1.19 -5.67
C VAL A 162 6.77 -0.29 -4.50
N ARG A 163 5.81 0.37 -3.83
CA ARG A 163 6.11 1.22 -2.67
C ARG A 163 6.54 0.39 -1.46
N TRP A 164 5.92 -0.75 -1.22
CA TRP A 164 6.28 -1.63 -0.11
C TRP A 164 7.66 -2.24 -0.29
N LEU A 165 8.01 -2.73 -1.49
CA LEU A 165 9.34 -3.25 -1.81
C LEU A 165 10.45 -2.22 -1.54
N GLN A 166 10.20 -0.96 -1.86
CA GLN A 166 11.13 0.14 -1.60
C GLN A 166 11.26 0.43 -0.11
N ARG A 167 10.13 0.67 0.57
CA ARG A 167 10.07 0.97 2.02
C ARG A 167 10.78 -0.12 2.81
N ASP A 168 10.49 -1.37 2.48
CA ASP A 168 10.83 -2.51 3.31
C ASP A 168 12.19 -3.09 2.94
N PHE A 169 12.48 -3.29 1.66
CA PHE A 169 13.65 -4.07 1.25
C PHE A 169 14.64 -3.26 0.40
N GLY A 170 14.33 -1.99 0.10
CA GLY A 170 15.07 -1.19 -0.87
C GLY A 170 15.12 -1.87 -2.24
N ILE A 171 14.06 -2.59 -2.61
CA ILE A 171 13.93 -3.26 -3.90
C ILE A 171 13.18 -2.31 -4.86
N TYR A 172 13.72 -2.15 -6.07
CA TYR A 172 13.11 -1.40 -7.16
C TYR A 172 12.94 -2.34 -8.35
N ILE A 173 11.81 -2.24 -9.03
CA ILE A 173 11.47 -3.13 -10.14
C ILE A 173 11.87 -2.50 -11.46
N CYS A 174 12.55 -3.27 -12.31
CA CYS A 174 12.79 -2.98 -13.72
C CYS A 174 12.01 -3.98 -14.58
N ASN A 175 11.55 -3.65 -15.79
CA ASN A 175 10.83 -4.60 -16.65
C ASN A 175 9.64 -5.28 -15.93
N LEU A 176 8.66 -4.47 -15.51
CA LEU A 176 7.40 -4.92 -14.95
C LEU A 176 6.38 -5.13 -16.07
N PHE A 177 5.65 -6.24 -16.00
CA PHE A 177 4.37 -6.39 -16.69
C PHE A 177 3.26 -6.46 -15.66
N ASP A 178 2.44 -5.40 -15.58
CA ASP A 178 1.29 -5.36 -14.69
C ASP A 178 0.03 -5.86 -15.43
N THR A 179 -0.44 -7.04 -15.04
CA THR A 179 -1.66 -7.65 -15.62
C THR A 179 -2.93 -6.85 -15.34
N GLY A 180 -2.97 -6.05 -14.27
CA GLY A 180 -4.04 -5.09 -14.02
C GLY A 180 -4.00 -3.92 -15.01
N GLN A 181 -2.83 -3.44 -15.40
CA GLN A 181 -2.73 -2.45 -16.48
C GLN A 181 -3.14 -3.08 -17.82
N ALA A 182 -2.70 -4.32 -18.07
CA ALA A 182 -3.10 -5.07 -19.26
C ALA A 182 -4.62 -5.25 -19.37
N SER A 183 -5.31 -5.57 -18.28
CA SER A 183 -6.78 -5.76 -18.31
C SER A 183 -7.52 -4.47 -18.67
N ARG A 184 -7.00 -3.32 -18.21
CA ARG A 184 -7.54 -1.99 -18.55
C ARG A 184 -7.33 -1.66 -20.03
N VAL A 185 -6.16 -1.96 -20.58
CA VAL A 185 -5.87 -1.76 -22.02
C VAL A 185 -6.75 -2.69 -22.88
N LEU A 186 -6.91 -3.94 -22.48
CA LEU A 186 -7.81 -4.90 -23.13
C LEU A 186 -9.31 -4.56 -22.95
N LYS A 187 -9.65 -3.62 -22.06
CA LYS A 187 -11.02 -3.23 -21.72
C LYS A 187 -11.87 -4.42 -21.26
N LEU A 188 -11.29 -5.29 -20.43
CA LEU A 188 -12.01 -6.39 -19.81
C LEU A 188 -13.11 -5.87 -18.87
N GLU A 189 -14.12 -6.71 -18.58
CA GLU A 189 -15.26 -6.34 -17.73
C GLU A 189 -14.81 -5.90 -16.33
N ARG A 190 -13.80 -6.57 -15.77
CA ARG A 190 -13.23 -6.25 -14.46
C ARG A 190 -11.72 -6.39 -14.50
N ASN A 191 -11.06 -5.67 -13.59
CA ASN A 191 -9.60 -5.57 -13.54
C ASN A 191 -8.97 -6.28 -12.32
N SER A 192 -9.75 -6.99 -11.51
CA SER A 192 -9.25 -7.68 -10.32
C SER A 192 -8.61 -9.03 -10.65
N LEU A 193 -7.61 -9.45 -9.88
CA LEU A 193 -6.94 -10.75 -10.05
C LEU A 193 -7.93 -11.92 -10.02
N GLY A 194 -8.86 -11.93 -9.05
CA GLY A 194 -9.90 -12.96 -8.98
C GLY A 194 -10.80 -13.04 -10.22
N TYR A 195 -10.97 -11.94 -10.97
CA TYR A 195 -11.65 -11.96 -12.26
C TYR A 195 -10.75 -12.58 -13.34
N LEU A 196 -9.46 -12.21 -13.40
CA LEU A 196 -8.53 -12.77 -14.39
C LEU A 196 -8.31 -14.28 -14.19
N LEU A 197 -8.21 -14.72 -12.94
CA LEU A 197 -8.14 -16.14 -12.56
C LEU A 197 -9.36 -16.91 -13.08
N HIS A 198 -10.56 -16.37 -12.88
CA HIS A 198 -11.79 -17.00 -13.37
C HIS A 198 -11.87 -16.97 -14.91
N HIS A 199 -11.60 -15.80 -15.51
CA HIS A 199 -11.74 -15.56 -16.94
C HIS A 199 -10.77 -16.41 -17.78
N TYR A 200 -9.49 -16.46 -17.39
CA TYR A 200 -8.45 -17.16 -18.15
C TYR A 200 -8.21 -18.59 -17.70
N CYS A 201 -8.37 -18.88 -16.40
CA CYS A 201 -8.01 -20.18 -15.83
C CYS A 201 -9.21 -21.01 -15.37
N GLY A 202 -10.40 -20.42 -15.27
CA GLY A 202 -11.58 -21.07 -14.68
C GLY A 202 -11.48 -21.25 -13.15
N VAL A 203 -10.57 -20.51 -12.50
CA VAL A 203 -10.28 -20.62 -11.06
C VAL A 203 -11.09 -19.56 -10.29
N ILE A 204 -11.77 -19.98 -9.22
CA ILE A 204 -12.52 -19.07 -8.34
C ILE A 204 -11.64 -18.70 -7.16
N ALA A 205 -11.21 -17.44 -7.10
CA ALA A 205 -10.39 -16.93 -6.01
C ALA A 205 -11.18 -16.88 -4.68
N ASP A 206 -10.56 -17.35 -3.60
CA ASP A 206 -11.12 -17.27 -2.25
C ASP A 206 -10.90 -15.88 -1.65
N LYS A 207 -11.94 -15.08 -1.47
CA LYS A 207 -11.81 -13.72 -0.92
C LYS A 207 -11.65 -13.66 0.60
N GLN A 208 -11.67 -14.80 1.30
CA GLN A 208 -11.69 -14.83 2.77
C GLN A 208 -10.43 -14.22 3.39
N TYR A 209 -9.27 -14.36 2.73
CA TYR A 209 -7.97 -14.02 3.31
C TYR A 209 -7.42 -12.65 2.92
N GLN A 210 -8.11 -11.91 2.04
CA GLN A 210 -7.68 -10.58 1.57
C GLN A 210 -7.49 -9.56 2.71
N ILE A 211 -8.20 -9.71 3.82
CA ILE A 211 -8.11 -8.84 5.00
C ILE A 211 -7.60 -9.56 6.24
N ALA A 212 -6.96 -10.73 6.07
CA ALA A 212 -6.46 -11.52 7.18
C ALA A 212 -5.25 -10.87 7.86
N ASP A 213 -5.01 -11.24 9.12
CA ASP A 213 -3.80 -10.85 9.83
C ASP A 213 -2.58 -11.68 9.39
N TRP A 214 -1.93 -11.25 8.31
CA TRP A 214 -0.75 -11.92 7.72
C TRP A 214 0.50 -11.99 8.61
N ARG A 215 0.43 -11.41 9.82
CA ARG A 215 1.47 -11.56 10.86
C ARG A 215 1.44 -12.94 11.52
N LEU A 216 0.34 -13.69 11.38
CA LEU A 216 0.15 -14.99 12.00
C LEU A 216 1.26 -15.98 11.62
N ARG A 217 1.81 -16.69 12.62
CA ARG A 217 2.76 -17.79 12.45
C ARG A 217 2.47 -18.92 13.46
N PRO A 218 2.59 -20.22 13.06
CA PRO A 218 2.77 -20.68 11.67
C PRO A 218 1.56 -20.32 10.80
N LEU A 219 1.76 -20.17 9.49
CA LEU A 219 0.67 -19.89 8.56
C LEU A 219 -0.18 -21.17 8.36
N PRO A 220 -1.51 -21.09 8.51
CA PRO A 220 -2.40 -22.20 8.16
C PRO A 220 -2.32 -22.58 6.67
N ASP A 221 -2.53 -23.85 6.36
CA ASP A 221 -2.47 -24.37 4.98
C ASP A 221 -3.41 -23.62 4.02
N GLU A 222 -4.57 -23.17 4.50
CA GLU A 222 -5.53 -22.38 3.70
C GLU A 222 -4.97 -21.00 3.32
N MET A 223 -4.25 -20.33 4.23
CA MET A 223 -3.57 -19.07 3.94
C MET A 223 -2.39 -19.26 2.99
N LEU A 224 -1.64 -20.36 3.15
CA LEU A 224 -0.55 -20.71 2.23
C LEU A 224 -1.09 -21.00 0.82
N ARG A 225 -2.21 -21.72 0.72
CA ARG A 225 -2.86 -21.98 -0.57
C ARG A 225 -3.31 -20.69 -1.24
N TYR A 226 -4.02 -19.82 -0.50
CA TYR A 226 -4.44 -18.50 -1.00
C TYR A 226 -3.25 -17.71 -1.52
N ALA A 227 -2.20 -17.55 -0.70
CA ALA A 227 -1.00 -16.81 -1.08
C ALA A 227 -0.37 -17.35 -2.37
N ARG A 228 -0.27 -18.67 -2.51
CA ARG A 228 0.28 -19.29 -3.73
C ARG A 228 -0.57 -19.01 -4.96
N GLU A 229 -1.90 -19.03 -4.84
CA GLU A 229 -2.82 -18.85 -5.96
C GLU A 229 -2.68 -17.46 -6.61
N ASP A 230 -2.24 -16.44 -5.87
CA ASP A 230 -2.05 -15.08 -6.40
C ASP A 230 -0.93 -14.98 -7.45
N THR A 231 0.12 -15.83 -7.38
CA THR A 231 1.22 -15.83 -8.36
C THR A 231 1.21 -17.04 -9.29
N HIS A 232 0.68 -18.19 -8.86
CA HIS A 232 0.80 -19.47 -9.56
C HIS A 232 0.32 -19.44 -11.01
N TYR A 233 -0.82 -18.78 -11.27
CA TYR A 233 -1.40 -18.68 -12.61
C TYR A 233 -0.93 -17.45 -13.40
N LEU A 234 -0.21 -16.54 -12.76
CA LEU A 234 -0.01 -15.19 -13.27
C LEU A 234 0.87 -15.15 -14.52
N LEU A 235 1.85 -16.05 -14.64
CA LEU A 235 2.67 -16.18 -15.84
C LEU A 235 1.88 -16.72 -17.05
N TYR A 236 0.90 -17.60 -16.82
CA TYR A 236 0.01 -18.07 -17.89
C TYR A 236 -0.97 -16.98 -18.34
N ILE A 237 -1.52 -16.22 -17.39
CA ILE A 237 -2.34 -15.04 -17.67
C ILE A 237 -1.52 -14.02 -18.47
N TYR A 238 -0.27 -13.78 -18.09
CA TYR A 238 0.67 -12.93 -18.82
C TYR A 238 0.83 -13.34 -20.29
N ASP A 239 1.03 -14.63 -20.57
CA ASP A 239 1.15 -15.12 -21.96
C ASP A 239 -0.14 -14.88 -22.76
N LEU A 240 -1.29 -15.21 -22.18
CA LEU A 240 -2.60 -15.04 -22.81
C LEU A 240 -2.90 -13.58 -23.11
N MET A 241 -2.69 -12.70 -22.14
CA MET A 241 -2.92 -11.25 -22.30
C MET A 241 -1.97 -10.65 -23.34
N LYS A 242 -0.70 -11.08 -23.37
CA LYS A 242 0.23 -10.66 -24.42
C LYS A 242 -0.26 -11.07 -25.81
N LYS A 243 -0.74 -12.31 -25.96
CA LYS A 243 -1.28 -12.82 -27.22
C LYS A 243 -2.52 -12.02 -27.67
N GLU A 244 -3.42 -11.69 -26.75
CA GLU A 244 -4.60 -10.87 -27.03
C GLU A 244 -4.23 -9.44 -27.42
N LEU A 245 -3.36 -8.79 -26.64
CA LEU A 245 -2.87 -7.43 -26.93
C LEU A 245 -2.18 -7.37 -28.30
N PHE A 246 -1.43 -8.42 -28.67
CA PHE A 246 -0.82 -8.54 -29.98
C PHE A 246 -1.86 -8.69 -31.09
N GLY A 247 -2.89 -9.54 -30.89
CA GLY A 247 -3.98 -9.72 -31.86
C GLY A 247 -4.77 -8.44 -32.14
N LEU A 248 -4.77 -7.47 -31.21
CA LEU A 248 -5.38 -6.15 -31.41
C LEU A 248 -4.51 -5.19 -32.25
N SER A 249 -3.21 -5.46 -32.41
CA SER A 249 -2.30 -4.63 -33.19
C SER A 249 -2.54 -4.84 -34.69
N LYS A 250 -3.32 -3.94 -35.31
CA LYS A 250 -3.71 -4.03 -36.73
C LYS A 250 -2.56 -3.77 -37.73
N ASP A 251 -1.47 -3.14 -37.29
CA ASP A 251 -0.25 -2.89 -38.10
C ASP A 251 1.01 -2.89 -37.22
N CYS A 252 2.04 -3.66 -37.59
CA CYS A 252 3.33 -3.75 -36.87
C CYS A 252 4.19 -2.46 -36.92
N GLN A 253 3.74 -1.46 -37.67
CA GLN A 253 4.42 -0.18 -37.93
C GLN A 253 3.83 1.00 -37.14
N ASN A 254 2.70 0.82 -36.45
CA ASN A 254 1.98 1.91 -35.81
C ASN A 254 2.42 2.15 -34.36
N TYR A 255 2.46 3.42 -33.94
CA TYR A 255 2.83 3.81 -32.57
C TYR A 255 1.76 3.47 -31.52
N ASP A 256 0.55 3.12 -31.95
CA ASP A 256 -0.57 2.74 -31.10
C ASP A 256 -0.61 1.21 -30.88
N ASN A 257 0.49 0.66 -30.34
CA ASN A 257 0.59 -0.76 -30.01
C ASN A 257 0.06 -1.01 -28.58
N PRO A 258 -1.06 -1.75 -28.40
CA PRO A 258 -1.64 -1.96 -27.07
C PRO A 258 -0.68 -2.62 -26.09
N LEU A 259 0.18 -3.54 -26.56
CA LEU A 259 1.18 -4.19 -25.71
C LEU A 259 2.25 -3.19 -25.25
N LEU A 260 2.76 -2.34 -26.15
CA LEU A 260 3.66 -1.26 -25.77
C LEU A 260 2.99 -0.34 -24.72
N LYS A 261 1.70 -0.06 -24.88
CA LYS A 261 0.96 0.76 -23.92
C LYS A 261 0.95 0.15 -22.51
N VAL A 262 0.85 -1.17 -22.40
CA VAL A 262 0.94 -1.86 -21.11
C VAL A 262 2.33 -1.70 -20.49
N TYR A 263 3.39 -1.82 -21.27
CA TYR A 263 4.75 -1.59 -20.78
C TYR A 263 4.98 -0.12 -20.37
N GLU A 264 4.41 0.85 -21.07
CA GLU A 264 4.47 2.27 -20.67
C GLU A 264 3.77 2.50 -19.32
N LEU A 265 2.56 1.95 -19.15
CA LEU A 265 1.81 2.09 -17.90
C LEU A 265 2.53 1.37 -16.75
N SER A 266 3.02 0.15 -16.98
CA SER A 266 3.80 -0.63 -16.01
C SER A 266 5.11 0.07 -15.65
N TYR A 267 5.79 0.70 -16.61
CA TYR A 267 6.96 1.53 -16.37
C TYR A 267 6.62 2.73 -15.48
N GLY A 268 5.48 3.38 -15.71
CA GLY A 268 4.96 4.43 -14.84
C GLY A 268 4.76 3.98 -13.39
N VAL A 269 4.24 2.75 -13.19
CA VAL A 269 4.13 2.13 -11.85
C VAL A 269 5.50 1.93 -11.23
N CYS A 270 6.49 1.41 -11.98
CA CYS A 270 7.86 1.24 -11.48
C CYS A 270 8.53 2.55 -11.04
N LEU A 271 8.15 3.69 -11.63
CA LEU A 271 8.72 5.01 -11.28
C LEU A 271 8.13 5.62 -10.01
N GLN A 272 7.05 5.05 -9.47
CA GLN A 272 6.48 5.53 -8.21
C GLN A 272 7.51 5.36 -7.09
N LEU A 273 7.66 6.39 -6.26
CA LEU A 273 8.50 6.35 -5.08
C LEU A 273 7.64 6.25 -3.83
N TYR A 274 8.08 5.44 -2.87
CA TYR A 274 7.54 5.49 -1.53
C TYR A 274 7.87 6.83 -0.87
N GLU A 275 6.84 7.42 -0.27
CA GLU A 275 6.93 8.63 0.55
C GLU A 275 6.23 8.35 1.88
N LYS A 276 6.82 8.84 2.98
CA LYS A 276 6.17 8.78 4.30
C LYS A 276 5.01 9.77 4.33
N GLU A 277 3.95 9.38 5.03
CA GLU A 277 2.93 10.35 5.44
C GLU A 277 3.54 11.28 6.49
N LEU A 278 3.69 12.55 6.13
CA LEU A 278 4.20 13.58 7.03
C LEU A 278 3.06 14.26 7.77
N TRP A 279 3.24 14.39 9.08
CA TRP A 279 2.34 15.16 9.91
C TRP A 279 2.62 16.65 9.76
N THR A 280 1.54 17.41 9.60
CA THR A 280 1.52 18.86 9.58
C THR A 280 0.45 19.36 10.55
N GLU A 281 0.50 20.64 10.89
CA GLU A 281 -0.51 21.28 11.74
C GLU A 281 -1.92 21.19 11.16
N ASN A 282 -2.04 21.03 9.83
CA ASN A 282 -3.31 20.91 9.12
C ASN A 282 -3.74 19.46 8.86
N SER A 283 -2.92 18.46 9.19
CA SER A 283 -3.22 17.04 8.90
C SER A 283 -4.52 16.57 9.56
N PHE A 284 -4.92 17.17 10.69
CA PHE A 284 -6.19 16.84 11.35
C PHE A 284 -7.42 17.14 10.48
N LEU A 285 -7.32 18.06 9.50
CA LEU A 285 -8.41 18.38 8.58
C LEU A 285 -8.78 17.22 7.64
N ASN A 286 -7.89 16.23 7.51
CA ASN A 286 -8.09 15.03 6.72
C ASN A 286 -8.82 13.92 7.50
N ILE A 287 -9.10 14.11 8.80
CA ILE A 287 -9.89 13.16 9.58
C ILE A 287 -11.28 13.04 8.96
N HIS A 288 -11.61 11.84 8.48
CA HIS A 288 -12.92 11.54 7.93
C HIS A 288 -14.02 11.84 8.97
N GLY A 289 -14.98 12.68 8.59
CA GLY A 289 -16.09 13.12 9.44
C GLY A 289 -15.88 14.48 10.12
N LEU A 290 -14.64 14.99 10.23
CA LEU A 290 -14.36 16.27 10.90
C LEU A 290 -15.13 17.44 10.26
N LYS A 291 -15.01 17.59 8.94
CA LYS A 291 -15.66 18.69 8.19
C LYS A 291 -17.20 18.68 8.31
N ARG A 292 -17.79 17.50 8.58
CA ARG A 292 -19.24 17.33 8.78
C ARG A 292 -19.68 17.53 10.24
N ALA A 293 -18.74 17.51 11.18
CA ALA A 293 -19.04 17.53 12.60
C ALA A 293 -19.52 18.91 13.11
N GLY A 294 -19.32 19.98 12.34
CA GLY A 294 -19.77 21.34 12.70
C GLY A 294 -19.08 21.87 13.96
N PHE A 295 -17.80 21.55 14.14
CA PHE A 295 -17.05 21.92 15.32
C PHE A 295 -16.77 23.41 15.40
N ASN A 296 -16.97 23.97 16.60
CA ASN A 296 -16.53 25.33 16.91
C ASN A 296 -15.01 25.39 17.11
N ALA A 297 -14.48 26.61 17.29
CA ALA A 297 -13.03 26.84 17.41
C ALA A 297 -12.37 26.04 18.54
N LEU A 298 -13.03 25.92 19.70
CA LEU A 298 -12.54 25.11 20.83
C LEU A 298 -12.47 23.61 20.48
N GLN A 299 -13.53 23.08 19.86
CA GLN A 299 -13.59 21.67 19.47
C GLN A 299 -12.56 21.35 18.37
N LEU A 300 -12.30 22.28 17.44
CA LEU A 300 -11.24 22.14 16.45
C LEU A 300 -9.84 22.18 17.09
N ALA A 301 -9.62 23.06 18.06
CA ALA A 301 -8.36 23.12 18.81
C ALA A 301 -8.08 21.82 19.58
N VAL A 302 -9.12 21.21 20.16
CA VAL A 302 -9.02 19.90 20.81
C VAL A 302 -8.78 18.80 19.78
N ALA A 303 -9.51 18.78 18.67
CA ALA A 303 -9.32 17.78 17.60
C ALA A 303 -7.90 17.83 17.03
N SER A 304 -7.35 19.03 16.79
CA SER A 304 -5.96 19.22 16.34
C SER A 304 -4.95 18.74 17.38
N GLY A 305 -5.12 19.11 18.66
CA GLY A 305 -4.25 18.67 19.75
C GLY A 305 -4.23 17.15 19.94
N LEU A 306 -5.41 16.52 19.91
CA LEU A 306 -5.54 15.06 19.97
C LEU A 306 -4.95 14.37 18.75
N HIS A 307 -5.09 14.97 17.56
CA HIS A 307 -4.48 14.46 16.33
C HIS A 307 -2.96 14.48 16.42
N GLY A 308 -2.36 15.58 16.90
CA GLY A 308 -0.92 15.69 17.12
C GLY A 308 -0.40 14.67 18.15
N TRP A 309 -1.08 14.53 19.29
CA TRP A 309 -0.73 13.50 20.28
C TRP A 309 -0.79 12.09 19.70
N ARG A 310 -1.85 11.78 18.96
CA ARG A 310 -2.04 10.47 18.34
C ARG A 310 -0.93 10.13 17.36
N ASP A 311 -0.51 11.08 16.53
CA ASP A 311 0.60 10.89 15.59
C ASP A 311 1.93 10.61 16.33
N VAL A 312 2.24 11.36 17.38
CA VAL A 312 3.44 11.15 18.20
C VAL A 312 3.47 9.75 18.80
N VAL A 313 2.36 9.30 19.41
CA VAL A 313 2.28 7.95 20.00
C VAL A 313 2.37 6.88 18.91
N ALA A 314 1.63 7.03 17.81
CA ALA A 314 1.62 6.08 16.70
C ALA A 314 3.03 5.88 16.10
N ARG A 315 3.79 6.95 15.92
CA ARG A 315 5.18 6.90 15.45
C ARG A 315 6.12 6.24 16.46
N THR A 316 6.01 6.65 17.72
CA THR A 316 6.91 6.20 18.81
C THR A 316 6.74 4.71 19.06
N GLU A 317 5.49 4.24 19.07
CA GLU A 317 5.15 2.86 19.40
C GLU A 317 5.12 1.94 18.17
N ASP A 318 5.32 2.48 16.96
CA ASP A 318 5.12 1.81 15.67
C ASP A 318 3.74 1.12 15.56
N GLU A 319 2.69 1.91 15.71
CA GLU A 319 1.30 1.47 15.63
C GLU A 319 0.51 2.36 14.68
N SER A 320 -0.57 1.83 14.09
CA SER A 320 -1.42 2.66 13.25
C SER A 320 -2.16 3.71 14.09
N THR A 321 -2.44 4.87 13.49
CA THR A 321 -3.25 5.91 14.14
C THR A 321 -4.64 5.38 14.54
N GLY A 322 -5.19 4.45 13.76
CA GLY A 322 -6.47 3.78 14.06
C GLY A 322 -6.41 2.86 15.28
N TYR A 323 -5.29 2.16 15.50
CA TYR A 323 -5.08 1.33 16.68
C TYR A 323 -4.82 2.16 17.94
N VAL A 324 -4.06 3.26 17.82
CA VAL A 324 -3.82 4.19 18.93
C VAL A 324 -5.12 4.86 19.38
N MET A 325 -5.87 5.47 18.46
CA MET A 325 -7.16 6.10 18.76
C MET A 325 -7.98 6.26 17.46
N PRO A 326 -9.07 5.50 17.27
CA PRO A 326 -9.93 5.59 16.10
C PRO A 326 -10.47 7.01 15.88
N ASN A 327 -10.66 7.40 14.61
CA ASN A 327 -11.21 8.71 14.25
C ASN A 327 -12.54 9.00 14.98
N LYS A 328 -13.40 8.00 15.13
CA LYS A 328 -14.66 8.12 15.87
C LYS A 328 -14.44 8.53 17.32
N THR A 329 -13.51 7.87 18.04
CA THR A 329 -13.20 8.20 19.43
C THR A 329 -12.65 9.63 19.53
N LEU A 330 -11.71 10.00 18.66
CA LEU A 330 -11.13 11.34 18.62
C LEU A 330 -12.22 12.41 18.46
N LEU A 331 -13.13 12.24 17.50
CA LEU A 331 -14.23 13.16 17.25
C LEU A 331 -15.22 13.23 18.42
N GLU A 332 -15.55 12.11 19.06
CA GLU A 332 -16.42 12.10 20.24
C GLU A 332 -15.79 12.85 21.43
N ILE A 333 -14.49 12.68 21.67
CA ILE A 333 -13.77 13.42 22.71
C ILE A 333 -13.79 14.91 22.40
N ALA A 334 -13.47 15.30 21.15
CA ALA A 334 -13.49 16.70 20.73
C ALA A 334 -14.90 17.32 20.83
N LYS A 335 -15.95 16.52 20.58
CA LYS A 335 -17.34 16.97 20.67
C LYS A 335 -17.79 17.20 22.12
N HIS A 336 -17.50 16.25 23.01
CA HIS A 336 -18.03 16.22 24.38
C HIS A 336 -17.13 16.90 25.42
N LEU A 337 -15.85 17.16 25.08
CA LEU A 337 -14.89 17.88 25.92
C LEU A 337 -14.79 17.34 27.38
N PRO A 338 -14.56 16.04 27.58
CA PRO A 338 -14.47 15.47 28.93
C PRO A 338 -13.24 15.98 29.68
N ILE A 339 -13.43 16.89 30.64
CA ILE A 339 -12.37 17.49 31.46
C ILE A 339 -11.99 16.65 32.70
N THR A 340 -12.54 15.45 32.84
CA THR A 340 -12.21 14.52 33.93
C THR A 340 -11.98 13.12 33.39
N ILE A 341 -11.14 12.34 34.08
CA ILE A 341 -10.87 10.94 33.72
C ILE A 341 -12.16 10.11 33.73
N SER A 342 -13.04 10.32 34.72
CA SER A 342 -14.32 9.62 34.80
C SER A 342 -15.23 9.94 33.62
N GLY A 343 -15.27 11.21 33.19
CA GLY A 343 -16.00 11.63 31.99
C GLY A 343 -15.46 10.96 30.72
N LEU A 344 -14.13 10.91 30.58
CA LEU A 344 -13.47 10.27 29.44
C LEU A 344 -13.72 8.76 29.39
N LYS A 345 -13.63 8.07 30.55
CA LYS A 345 -13.97 6.64 30.68
C LYS A 345 -15.42 6.34 30.28
N SER A 346 -16.37 7.21 30.65
CA SER A 346 -17.78 7.01 30.31
C SER A 346 -18.07 7.12 28.81
N LEU A 347 -17.21 7.84 28.07
CA LEU A 347 -17.35 8.08 26.63
C LEU A 347 -16.78 6.92 25.79
N ILE A 348 -15.72 6.28 26.29
CA ILE A 348 -15.00 5.22 25.57
C ILE A 348 -15.60 3.87 25.93
N LYS A 349 -16.25 3.24 24.94
CA LYS A 349 -17.00 1.98 25.13
C LYS A 349 -16.21 0.73 24.78
N SER A 350 -15.09 0.86 24.08
CA SER A 350 -14.26 -0.26 23.62
C SER A 350 -12.88 -0.15 24.27
N GLU A 351 -12.25 -1.30 24.50
CA GLU A 351 -10.88 -1.36 24.98
C GLU A 351 -9.95 -0.68 23.97
N GLN A 352 -9.21 0.33 24.43
CA GLN A 352 -8.28 1.12 23.63
C GLN A 352 -7.04 1.37 24.48
N PRO A 353 -6.05 0.45 24.46
CA PRO A 353 -4.96 0.44 25.43
C PRO A 353 -4.19 1.77 25.48
N TYR A 354 -3.86 2.33 24.31
CA TYR A 354 -3.14 3.61 24.25
C TYR A 354 -3.93 4.79 24.77
N VAL A 355 -5.26 4.78 24.66
CA VAL A 355 -6.11 5.81 25.24
C VAL A 355 -6.18 5.64 26.76
N GLU A 356 -6.34 4.41 27.24
CA GLU A 356 -6.42 4.07 28.66
C GLU A 356 -5.13 4.41 29.42
N TRP A 357 -3.98 4.07 28.84
CA TRP A 357 -2.67 4.38 29.41
C TRP A 357 -2.38 5.89 29.44
N ASN A 358 -3.09 6.68 28.62
CA ASN A 358 -2.84 8.12 28.44
C ASN A 358 -4.00 9.02 28.87
N TYR A 359 -4.94 8.56 29.71
CA TYR A 359 -6.07 9.38 30.14
C TYR A 359 -5.68 10.75 30.70
N VAL A 360 -4.62 10.82 31.51
CA VAL A 360 -4.13 12.08 32.08
C VAL A 360 -3.65 13.03 30.98
N ASN A 361 -2.88 12.52 30.01
CA ASN A 361 -2.36 13.31 28.89
C ASN A 361 -3.49 13.84 28.02
N ILE A 362 -4.50 13.02 27.73
CA ILE A 362 -5.66 13.40 26.92
C ILE A 362 -6.48 14.50 27.60
N VAL A 363 -6.76 14.37 28.90
CA VAL A 363 -7.47 15.42 29.67
C VAL A 363 -6.66 16.72 29.67
N ASN A 364 -5.34 16.64 29.87
CA ASN A 364 -4.47 17.82 29.81
C ASN A 364 -4.48 18.49 28.43
N ILE A 365 -4.51 17.71 27.34
CA ILE A 365 -4.64 18.25 25.98
C ILE A 365 -5.96 19.03 25.84
N ILE A 366 -7.08 18.48 26.31
CA ILE A 366 -8.39 19.15 26.26
C ILE A 366 -8.35 20.48 27.01
N LEU A 367 -7.79 20.49 28.22
CA LEU A 367 -7.69 21.69 29.06
C LEU A 367 -6.79 22.76 28.42
N ASN A 368 -5.63 22.36 27.87
CA ASN A 368 -4.66 23.29 27.29
C ASN A 368 -5.11 23.82 25.91
N SER A 369 -5.78 23.00 25.10
CA SER A 369 -6.33 23.41 23.80
C SER A 369 -7.33 24.57 23.94
N GLY A 370 -7.99 24.71 25.10
CA GLY A 370 -8.87 25.85 25.38
C GLY A 370 -8.19 27.21 25.33
N GLN A 371 -6.89 27.27 25.64
CA GLN A 371 -6.12 28.52 25.58
C GLN A 371 -5.82 28.97 24.14
N ASN A 372 -5.81 28.02 23.20
CA ASN A 372 -5.48 28.26 21.79
C ASN A 372 -6.72 28.31 20.88
N ALA A 373 -7.92 28.27 21.44
CA ALA A 373 -9.16 28.21 20.66
C ALA A 373 -9.30 29.39 19.67
N TYR A 374 -8.82 30.59 20.04
CA TYR A 374 -8.89 31.78 19.19
C TYR A 374 -8.19 31.57 17.83
N ALA A 375 -7.12 30.77 17.77
CA ALA A 375 -6.38 30.50 16.53
C ALA A 375 -7.21 29.69 15.51
N PHE A 376 -8.28 29.05 15.95
CA PHE A 376 -9.16 28.21 15.13
C PHE A 376 -10.47 28.93 14.72
N GLU A 377 -10.69 30.18 15.14
CA GLU A 377 -11.94 30.92 14.84
C GLU A 377 -12.15 31.11 13.34
N ALA A 378 -11.13 31.57 12.62
CA ALA A 378 -11.21 31.77 11.17
C ALA A 378 -11.51 30.46 10.44
N LEU A 379 -10.86 29.36 10.86
CA LEU A 379 -11.07 28.03 10.29
C LEU A 379 -12.48 27.51 10.57
N ALA A 380 -13.00 27.70 11.78
CA ALA A 380 -14.35 27.30 12.14
C ALA A 380 -15.40 28.03 11.28
N GLN A 381 -15.23 29.34 11.08
CA GLN A 381 -16.12 30.14 10.22
C GLN A 381 -16.07 29.68 8.77
N GLU A 382 -14.89 29.38 8.23
CA GLU A 382 -14.74 28.90 6.87
C GLU A 382 -15.37 27.51 6.66
N LEU A 383 -15.17 26.58 7.60
CA LEU A 383 -15.79 25.25 7.53
C LEU A 383 -17.32 25.34 7.63
N GLU A 384 -17.83 26.23 8.47
CA GLU A 384 -19.28 26.48 8.60
C GLU A 384 -19.85 27.04 7.30
N ARG A 385 -19.19 28.04 6.71
CA ARG A 385 -19.58 28.62 5.42
C ARG A 385 -19.64 27.55 4.33
N ARG A 386 -18.62 26.69 4.22
CA ARG A 386 -18.58 25.59 3.24
C ARG A 386 -19.71 24.58 3.45
N ARG A 387 -20.05 24.28 4.71
CA ARG A 387 -21.15 23.37 5.04
C ARG A 387 -22.50 23.95 4.61
N LEU A 388 -22.72 25.24 4.85
CA LEU A 388 -23.94 25.94 4.44
C LEU A 388 -24.05 26.04 2.90
N THR A 389 -22.95 26.29 2.20
CA THR A 389 -22.96 26.32 0.72
C THR A 389 -23.22 24.93 0.13
N ALA A 390 -22.58 23.88 0.65
CA ALA A 390 -22.82 22.51 0.20
C ALA A 390 -24.26 22.05 0.46
N GLY A 391 -24.81 22.35 1.64
CA GLY A 391 -26.22 22.08 1.95
C GLY A 391 -27.19 22.86 1.04
N ASN A 392 -26.87 24.10 0.69
CA ASN A 392 -27.67 24.90 -0.24
C ASN A 392 -27.58 24.39 -1.69
N GLU A 393 -26.46 23.80 -2.11
CA GLU A 393 -26.32 23.16 -3.41
C GLU A 393 -27.09 21.83 -3.49
N GLU A 394 -27.06 21.01 -2.43
CA GLU A 394 -27.91 19.81 -2.31
C GLU A 394 -29.40 20.18 -2.33
N ILE A 395 -29.82 21.20 -1.59
CA ILE A 395 -31.21 21.70 -1.60
C ILE A 395 -31.60 22.24 -2.98
N LYS A 396 -30.70 22.92 -3.69
CA LYS A 396 -30.94 23.37 -5.06
C LYS A 396 -31.07 22.20 -6.03
N LEU A 397 -30.22 21.18 -5.94
CA LEU A 397 -30.29 19.98 -6.76
C LEU A 397 -31.61 19.23 -6.53
N GLU A 398 -32.01 19.02 -5.27
CA GLU A 398 -33.31 18.41 -4.92
C GLU A 398 -34.49 19.26 -5.41
N GLN A 399 -34.45 20.59 -5.28
CA GLN A 399 -35.48 21.48 -5.80
C GLN A 399 -35.54 21.48 -7.33
N THR A 400 -34.41 21.33 -8.02
CA THR A 400 -34.35 21.26 -9.49
C THR A 400 -34.89 19.93 -10.00
N GLU A 401 -34.56 18.82 -9.34
CA GLU A 401 -35.14 17.50 -9.62
C GLU A 401 -36.66 17.48 -9.36
N THR A 402 -37.11 18.13 -8.28
CA THR A 402 -38.54 18.26 -7.95
C THR A 402 -39.27 19.15 -8.98
N HIS A 403 -38.64 20.23 -9.46
CA HIS A 403 -39.20 21.08 -10.52
C HIS A 403 -39.25 20.39 -11.90
N MET A 404 -38.27 19.54 -12.22
CA MET A 404 -38.30 18.72 -13.44
C MET A 404 -39.38 17.63 -13.36
N ALA A 405 -39.56 16.99 -12.20
CA ALA A 405 -40.62 16.02 -11.97
C ALA A 405 -42.03 16.65 -12.06
N GLN A 406 -42.19 17.89 -11.58
CA GLN A 406 -43.46 18.63 -11.70
C GLN A 406 -43.73 19.16 -13.12
N LYS A 407 -42.70 19.44 -13.93
CA LYS A 407 -42.88 19.77 -15.35
C LYS A 407 -43.33 18.57 -16.20
N HIS A 408 -42.93 17.36 -15.83
CA HIS A 408 -43.39 16.13 -16.50
C HIS A 408 -44.81 15.68 -16.09
N ALA A 409 -45.38 16.24 -15.02
CA ALA A 409 -46.74 15.92 -14.57
C ALA A 409 -47.85 16.75 -15.26
N ASN A 410 -47.50 17.79 -16.03
CA ASN A 410 -48.45 18.74 -16.63
C ASN A 410 -48.51 18.70 -18.17
N ASP A 411 -48.02 17.62 -18.80
CA ASP A 411 -48.18 17.40 -20.24
C ASP A 411 -49.19 16.26 -20.51
N PRO A 412 -50.43 16.56 -20.96
CA PRO A 412 -51.44 15.53 -21.20
C PRO A 412 -51.26 14.93 -22.59
N GLY A 413 -50.35 13.96 -22.72
CA GLY A 413 -50.22 13.25 -24.00
C GLY A 413 -49.05 12.30 -24.14
N SER A 414 -48.99 11.20 -23.38
CA SER A 414 -48.41 9.96 -23.89
C SER A 414 -48.74 8.75 -23.00
N THR A 415 -49.47 7.81 -23.57
CA THR A 415 -49.74 6.47 -23.04
C THR A 415 -48.52 5.57 -23.19
N ARG A 416 -48.03 4.95 -22.11
CA ARG A 416 -47.53 3.55 -22.15
C ARG A 416 -47.25 2.92 -20.78
N THR A 417 -47.97 1.81 -20.58
CA THR A 417 -47.64 0.51 -19.98
C THR A 417 -46.78 0.43 -18.71
N ARG A 418 -47.43 -0.08 -17.67
CA ARG A 418 -46.89 -0.48 -16.36
C ARG A 418 -46.35 -1.91 -16.45
N CYS A 419 -45.05 -2.12 -16.18
CA CYS A 419 -44.49 -3.40 -15.76
C CYS A 419 -43.68 -3.18 -14.48
N ASN A 420 -43.94 -4.04 -13.49
CA ASN A 420 -43.29 -4.07 -12.19
C ASN A 420 -41.91 -4.71 -12.32
N ASP A 421 -40.88 -4.05 -11.78
CA ASP A 421 -39.66 -4.71 -11.27
C ASP A 421 -39.18 -3.91 -10.05
N GLN A 422 -39.56 -4.38 -8.86
CA GLN A 422 -38.94 -4.01 -7.59
C GLN A 422 -37.78 -4.98 -7.36
N GLU A 423 -36.55 -4.50 -7.59
CA GLU A 423 -35.30 -4.94 -6.94
C GLU A 423 -34.09 -4.42 -7.74
N ASN A 424 -33.88 -3.09 -7.80
CA ASN A 424 -32.54 -2.56 -8.17
C ASN A 424 -32.31 -1.07 -7.88
N THR A 425 -32.37 -0.68 -6.61
CA THR A 425 -31.94 0.65 -6.17
C THR A 425 -30.91 0.52 -5.07
N ASN A 426 -29.68 0.14 -5.43
CA ASN A 426 -28.50 0.38 -4.58
C ASN A 426 -27.14 0.33 -5.32
N GLN A 427 -27.11 0.40 -6.65
CA GLN A 427 -25.85 0.22 -7.41
C GLN A 427 -25.48 1.35 -8.39
N VAL A 428 -26.14 2.50 -8.31
CA VAL A 428 -25.87 3.67 -9.20
C VAL A 428 -25.19 4.84 -8.47
N ARG A 429 -24.63 4.64 -7.26
CA ARG A 429 -23.96 5.71 -6.50
C ARG A 429 -22.43 5.61 -6.36
N GLU A 430 -21.76 4.79 -7.18
CA GLU A 430 -20.27 4.66 -7.09
C GLU A 430 -19.49 5.10 -8.34
N ASN A 431 -20.13 5.55 -9.42
CA ASN A 431 -19.42 6.11 -10.58
C ASN A 431 -19.63 7.63 -10.68
N SER A 432 -18.91 8.37 -9.85
CA SER A 432 -18.57 9.77 -10.11
C SER A 432 -17.17 10.04 -9.57
N LEU A 433 -16.17 9.72 -10.38
CA LEU A 433 -14.86 10.35 -10.28
C LEU A 433 -15.06 11.85 -10.48
N VAL A 434 -15.08 12.61 -9.38
CA VAL A 434 -14.79 14.04 -9.45
C VAL A 434 -13.28 14.16 -9.53
N SER A 435 -12.80 14.62 -10.68
CA SER A 435 -11.43 15.03 -10.93
C SER A 435 -10.97 16.00 -9.84
N TYR A 436 -9.97 15.60 -9.05
CA TYR A 436 -9.21 16.53 -8.22
C TYR A 436 -8.36 17.41 -9.14
N THR A 437 -8.86 18.60 -9.46
CA THR A 437 -8.02 19.70 -9.90
C THR A 437 -7.22 20.19 -8.70
N SER A 438 -5.89 20.11 -8.82
CA SER A 438 -4.89 20.77 -7.97
C SER A 438 -5.32 22.20 -7.65
N VAL A 439 -5.56 22.49 -6.37
CA VAL A 439 -5.75 23.85 -5.87
C VAL A 439 -4.36 24.46 -5.68
N GLU A 440 -4.17 25.65 -6.25
CA GLU A 440 -2.91 26.40 -6.30
C GLU A 440 -2.34 26.66 -4.90
N ALA A 441 -1.02 26.52 -4.78
CA ALA A 441 -0.26 26.55 -3.53
C ALA A 441 -0.06 27.97 -2.93
N GLU A 442 -0.63 29.01 -3.53
CA GLU A 442 -0.32 30.41 -3.17
C GLU A 442 -1.16 30.93 -1.97
N ASP A 443 -2.40 30.48 -1.80
CA ASP A 443 -3.31 30.98 -0.74
C ASP A 443 -3.09 30.36 0.66
N VAL A 444 -2.23 29.34 0.78
CA VAL A 444 -1.92 28.70 2.09
C VAL A 444 -0.76 29.40 2.80
N SER A 445 0.02 30.21 2.07
CA SER A 445 1.23 30.86 2.58
C SER A 445 0.95 32.02 3.55
N GLU A 446 -0.13 32.78 3.35
CA GLU A 446 -0.47 33.93 4.21
C GLU A 446 -0.99 33.50 5.60
N LEU A 447 -1.69 32.36 5.70
CA LEU A 447 -2.20 31.83 6.98
C LEU A 447 -1.11 31.18 7.84
N SER A 448 -0.03 30.68 7.24
CA SER A 448 1.13 30.08 7.93
C SER A 448 1.89 31.11 8.77
N SER A 449 1.97 32.36 8.31
CA SER A 449 2.82 33.40 8.91
C SER A 449 2.36 33.87 10.30
N ASN A 450 1.07 33.73 10.63
CA ASN A 450 0.52 34.10 11.94
C ASN A 450 0.60 32.97 12.97
N PHE A 451 0.80 31.72 12.55
CA PHE A 451 0.86 30.54 13.42
C PHE A 451 2.26 30.32 14.03
N GLU A 452 3.35 30.66 13.31
CA GLU A 452 4.74 30.46 13.74
C GLU A 452 5.11 31.18 15.06
N ARG A 453 4.36 32.21 15.48
CA ARG A 453 4.67 32.97 16.70
C ARG A 453 4.19 32.32 18.01
N CYS A 454 3.30 31.33 17.97
CA CYS A 454 2.65 30.82 19.20
C CYS A 454 3.16 29.45 19.67
N PHE A 455 3.92 28.71 18.85
CA PHE A 455 4.43 27.38 19.20
C PHE A 455 5.97 27.33 19.11
N GLN A 456 6.65 27.64 20.22
CA GLN A 456 8.02 27.17 20.41
C GLN A 456 8.00 25.78 21.08
N PRO A 457 8.56 24.73 20.46
CA PRO A 457 8.51 23.39 21.01
C PRO A 457 9.56 23.22 22.13
N ASN A 458 9.17 23.53 23.36
CA ASN A 458 9.98 23.28 24.57
C ASN A 458 10.12 21.79 24.95
N ASN A 459 9.96 20.86 24.00
CA ASN A 459 10.05 19.42 24.26
C ASN A 459 11.03 18.65 23.36
N GLN A 460 11.75 19.30 22.44
CA GLN A 460 12.81 18.63 21.66
C GLN A 460 14.00 18.21 22.54
N ASN A 461 14.26 18.90 23.66
CA ASN A 461 15.40 18.60 24.55
C ASN A 461 15.24 17.32 25.39
N LYS A 462 14.01 16.82 25.59
CA LYS A 462 13.79 15.55 26.31
C LYS A 462 14.08 14.32 25.45
N ILE A 463 13.89 14.41 24.14
CA ILE A 463 14.22 13.32 23.20
C ILE A 463 15.74 13.21 23.02
N ARG A 464 16.46 14.34 23.01
CA ARG A 464 17.94 14.37 22.98
C ARG A 464 18.58 13.69 24.21
N THR A 465 18.03 13.93 25.40
CA THR A 465 18.59 13.43 26.66
C THR A 465 18.43 11.91 26.84
N ILE A 466 17.47 11.28 26.16
CA ILE A 466 17.29 9.81 26.16
C ILE A 466 18.19 9.14 25.12
N LEU A 467 18.43 9.80 23.98
CA LEU A 467 19.28 9.26 22.91
C LEU A 467 20.79 9.35 23.24
N GLU A 468 21.24 10.41 23.92
CA GLU A 468 22.66 10.61 24.27
C GLU A 468 23.16 9.72 25.43
N ASN A 469 22.27 9.26 26.31
CA ASN A 469 22.64 8.41 27.46
C ASN A 469 22.72 6.91 27.14
N SER A 470 22.40 6.49 25.92
CA SER A 470 22.40 5.06 25.54
C SER A 470 23.74 4.55 25.02
N GLY A 471 24.70 5.43 24.68
CA GLY A 471 26.03 5.01 24.22
C GLY A 471 26.03 4.09 22.99
N THR A 472 24.93 4.02 22.23
CA THR A 472 24.76 3.07 21.14
C THR A 472 25.10 3.72 19.80
N GLN A 473 26.20 3.28 19.22
CA GLN A 473 26.67 3.64 17.90
C GLN A 473 25.66 3.13 16.86
N TRP A 474 25.11 4.03 16.04
CA TRP A 474 24.33 3.68 14.87
C TRP A 474 25.20 2.84 13.93
N LEU A 475 24.91 1.55 13.79
CA LEU A 475 25.33 0.79 12.62
C LEU A 475 24.38 1.19 11.48
N VAL A 476 24.63 2.38 10.92
CA VAL A 476 24.38 2.57 9.50
C VAL A 476 25.16 1.46 8.82
N ALA A 477 24.51 0.63 8.02
CA ALA A 477 25.18 -0.32 7.16
C ALA A 477 25.94 0.46 6.06
N THR A 478 26.98 1.18 6.46
CA THR A 478 27.98 1.76 5.57
C THR A 478 28.90 0.63 5.15
N GLU A 479 28.93 0.37 3.84
CA GLU A 479 29.95 -0.41 3.13
C GLU A 479 30.38 -1.71 3.80
N ALA A 480 29.55 -2.74 3.67
CA ALA A 480 30.12 -4.06 3.39
C ALA A 480 30.19 -4.18 1.86
N THR A 481 31.34 -3.85 1.28
CA THR A 481 31.72 -4.31 -0.05
C THR A 481 31.70 -5.83 -0.03
N PHE A 482 30.59 -6.43 -0.43
CA PHE A 482 30.56 -7.85 -0.78
C PHE A 482 31.20 -7.96 -2.15
N ASP A 483 32.50 -8.24 -2.14
CA ASP A 483 33.27 -8.59 -3.33
C ASP A 483 32.69 -9.88 -3.91
N PHE A 484 32.07 -9.78 -5.08
CA PHE A 484 31.44 -10.91 -5.78
C PHE A 484 32.46 -11.82 -6.49
N GLU A 485 33.76 -11.56 -6.37
CA GLU A 485 34.84 -12.29 -7.02
C GLU A 485 35.80 -12.97 -6.03
N GLN A 486 35.33 -13.93 -5.23
CA GLN A 486 36.21 -14.96 -4.67
C GLN A 486 35.42 -16.14 -4.08
N VAL A 487 34.75 -16.90 -4.95
CA VAL A 487 34.43 -18.30 -4.65
C VAL A 487 34.94 -19.14 -5.80
N LYS A 488 36.20 -19.58 -5.67
CA LYS A 488 36.69 -20.74 -6.43
C LYS A 488 35.90 -21.95 -5.95
N PHE A 489 35.17 -22.57 -6.86
CA PHE A 489 34.71 -23.94 -6.69
C PHE A 489 35.96 -24.83 -6.71
N GLU A 490 36.22 -25.55 -5.61
CA GLU A 490 37.07 -26.74 -5.67
C GLU A 490 36.25 -27.84 -6.35
N ASP A 491 36.73 -28.28 -7.51
CA ASP A 491 36.23 -29.44 -8.25
C ASP A 491 36.47 -30.72 -7.44
N ASP A 492 35.45 -31.19 -6.71
CA ASP A 492 35.38 -32.59 -6.28
C ASP A 492 34.72 -33.43 -7.39
N ALA A 493 35.43 -33.55 -8.51
CA ALA A 493 35.14 -34.50 -9.57
C ALA A 493 35.85 -35.83 -9.30
N GLU A 494 35.46 -36.57 -8.25
CA GLU A 494 35.83 -37.99 -8.13
C GLU A 494 34.90 -38.75 -7.18
N ARG A 495 33.86 -39.38 -7.75
CA ARG A 495 33.26 -40.69 -7.39
C ARG A 495 31.77 -40.72 -7.72
N MET A 496 31.44 -41.12 -8.94
CA MET A 496 30.40 -42.12 -9.21
C MET A 496 30.67 -42.72 -10.60
N ARG A 497 31.33 -43.87 -10.65
CA ARG A 497 31.30 -44.74 -11.84
C ARG A 497 29.98 -45.53 -11.80
N PRO A 498 29.28 -45.72 -12.92
CA PRO A 498 28.14 -46.63 -12.98
C PRO A 498 28.64 -48.09 -12.96
N PRO A 499 27.95 -49.04 -12.31
CA PRO A 499 28.29 -50.44 -12.43
C PRO A 499 27.83 -50.95 -13.81
N HIS A 500 28.75 -51.66 -14.46
CA HIS A 500 28.54 -52.44 -15.67
C HIS A 500 27.45 -53.50 -15.46
N GLN A 501 26.65 -53.71 -16.51
CA GLN A 501 25.96 -54.97 -16.80
C GLN A 501 26.96 -56.14 -16.86
N CYS A 502 26.57 -57.29 -16.32
CA CYS A 502 26.94 -58.60 -16.84
C CYS A 502 25.89 -59.64 -16.41
N ASP A 503 25.43 -60.38 -17.43
CA ASP A 503 24.71 -61.67 -17.48
C ASP A 503 23.32 -61.84 -16.85
#